data_AF-A0A5S9NGW0-F1
#
_entry.id   AF-A0A5S9NGW0-F1
#
_cell.length_a   1.000
_cell.length_b   1.000
_cell.length_c   1.000
_cell.angle_alpha   90.00
_cell.angle_beta   90.00
_cell.angle_gamma   90.00
#
_symmetry.space_group_name_H-M   'P 1'
#
loop_
_entity.id
_entity.type
_entity.pdbx_description
1 polymer ?
#
loop_
_entity_poly.entity_id
_entity_poly.type
_entity_poly.pdbx_seq_one_letter_code
_entity_poly.pdbx_strand_id
1 'polypeptide(L)'
;MITKDIIHRLPIGAKLLSFTLLLMSNSWAAAENVDTRQLLQLSEYISVDYSAAVSKGKVIDKGEYQEMLEFSTLIAEKANEMPSSNEYKSVSSKADQLKLYVGQKREASAVTQVAASLRDLLLRLPGQEPLPIQIASVEKARFLYAENCSGCHGATGHGDGVLAKSLSPMPTDFTDVERAKNRSVLGLYDVLSEGIEGTAMPPFKHLDKSDRWSLAFYVGSLPNAANSSFDPIEGISFNDLVTQSPNSLLNDNADLTSGAIFRSRLNPAHWLESNENPLVITRAKLTQALTQYNEGRFSEAKRSAVSAYLDGFELIENGLDAHSTELRKEIEKSLMDFRRLIAQENSSEALNSTYTKSLALIAQAEILLTEHTLSNQTLFLTSLVILLREGLEALLVVITLGAILLRSRRKDALKYVHAGWITALIAGGFTWWATRSLINFSGASREVVEGGAALFAALVLFYVGIGCTENHKSANGKNTSRRN
;
A
#
# COMPACT_ATOMS: atom_id res chain seq x y z
N MET A 1 -7.13 59.38 19.64
CA MET A 1 -6.23 60.27 18.87
C MET A 1 -5.00 59.45 18.55
N ILE A 2 -4.64 59.36 17.25
CA ILE A 2 -3.53 58.54 16.67
C ILE A 2 -3.88 57.03 16.73
N THR A 3 -4.26 56.31 15.67
CA THR A 3 -3.65 56.13 14.35
C THR A 3 -4.70 55.57 13.37
N LYS A 4 -5.11 56.32 12.34
CA LYS A 4 -5.90 55.82 11.19
C LYS A 4 -5.27 56.13 9.83
N ASP A 5 -4.03 56.63 9.79
CA ASP A 5 -3.44 57.30 8.62
C ASP A 5 -2.17 56.65 8.03
N ILE A 6 -1.99 55.32 8.11
CA ILE A 6 -0.81 54.67 7.50
C ILE A 6 -1.12 53.88 6.21
N ILE A 7 -2.40 53.70 5.84
CA ILE A 7 -2.75 52.82 4.69
C ILE A 7 -2.86 53.58 3.34
N HIS A 8 -2.83 54.93 3.34
CA HIS A 8 -3.11 55.72 2.12
C HIS A 8 -1.89 56.32 1.38
N ARG A 9 -0.65 55.97 1.72
CA ARG A 9 0.55 56.50 1.01
C ARG A 9 1.49 55.42 0.48
N LEU A 10 1.00 54.60 -0.45
CA LEU A 10 1.84 53.81 -1.35
C LEU A 10 1.61 54.24 -2.80
N PRO A 11 2.66 54.50 -3.59
CA PRO A 11 2.54 55.03 -4.95
C PRO A 11 1.81 54.05 -5.88
N ILE A 12 1.01 54.61 -6.78
CA ILE A 12 0.09 53.90 -7.70
C ILE A 12 0.83 52.87 -8.59
N GLY A 13 2.13 53.04 -8.81
CA GLY A 13 2.98 52.07 -9.54
C GLY A 13 3.19 50.73 -8.83
N ALA A 14 3.07 50.66 -7.51
CA ALA A 14 3.24 49.40 -6.77
C ALA A 14 1.98 48.51 -6.78
N LYS A 15 0.81 49.08 -7.09
CA LYS A 15 -0.44 48.32 -7.19
C LYS A 15 -0.66 47.70 -8.58
N LEU A 16 -0.05 48.24 -9.63
CA LEU A 16 -0.10 47.62 -10.97
C LEU A 16 0.85 46.43 -11.10
N LEU A 17 2.02 46.47 -10.45
CA LEU A 17 3.00 45.37 -10.52
C LEU A 17 2.53 44.10 -9.79
N SER A 18 1.69 44.25 -8.75
CA SER A 18 1.13 43.11 -8.01
C SER A 18 -0.05 42.45 -8.73
N PHE A 19 -0.64 43.08 -9.75
CA PHE A 19 -1.77 42.52 -10.51
C PHE A 19 -1.33 41.87 -11.83
N THR A 20 -0.23 42.33 -12.44
CA THR A 20 0.39 41.66 -13.59
C THR A 20 1.28 40.47 -13.18
N LEU A 21 1.88 40.47 -11.99
CA LEU A 21 2.63 39.33 -11.49
C LEU A 21 1.75 38.17 -10.97
N LEU A 22 0.45 38.43 -10.72
CA LEU A 22 -0.52 37.40 -10.34
C LEU A 22 -1.25 36.76 -11.54
N LEU A 23 -1.03 37.27 -12.75
CA LEU A 23 -1.59 36.72 -14.00
C LEU A 23 -0.55 35.92 -14.82
N MET A 24 0.68 35.78 -14.33
CA MET A 24 1.77 35.04 -14.99
C MET A 24 2.15 33.73 -14.28
N SER A 25 1.42 33.32 -13.24
CA SER A 25 1.68 32.07 -12.49
C SER A 25 0.67 30.94 -12.75
N ASN A 26 -0.29 31.12 -13.67
CA ASN A 26 -1.25 30.08 -14.07
C ASN A 26 -1.00 29.55 -15.49
N SER A 27 0.26 29.45 -15.88
CA SER A 27 0.68 28.70 -17.07
C SER A 27 1.61 27.55 -16.69
N TRP A 28 1.34 26.88 -15.57
CA TRP A 28 1.66 25.46 -15.51
C TRP A 28 0.45 24.76 -16.09
N ALA A 29 0.47 24.64 -17.42
CA ALA A 29 -0.48 23.86 -18.16
C ALA A 29 -0.59 22.50 -17.48
N ALA A 30 -1.77 22.22 -16.94
CA ALA A 30 -2.21 20.86 -16.74
C ALA A 30 -2.17 20.22 -18.14
N ALA A 31 -1.05 19.54 -18.43
CA ALA A 31 -1.08 18.48 -19.40
C ALA A 31 -2.16 17.53 -18.90
N GLU A 32 -3.25 17.45 -19.64
CA GLU A 32 -4.29 16.45 -19.46
C GLU A 32 -3.57 15.13 -19.24
N ASN A 33 -3.67 14.56 -18.03
CA ASN A 33 -2.88 13.39 -17.64
C ASN A 33 -3.24 12.26 -18.60
N VAL A 34 -2.37 12.00 -19.59
CA VAL A 34 -2.48 10.79 -20.40
C VAL A 34 -2.51 9.63 -19.42
N ASP A 35 -3.59 8.84 -19.43
CA ASP A 35 -3.78 7.75 -18.50
C ASP A 35 -2.76 6.63 -18.79
N THR A 36 -1.60 6.75 -18.16
CA THR A 36 -0.48 5.81 -18.26
C THR A 36 -0.92 4.40 -17.85
N ARG A 37 -1.92 4.29 -16.98
CA ARG A 37 -2.46 3.01 -16.53
C ARG A 37 -3.31 2.35 -17.60
N GLN A 38 -4.14 3.13 -18.30
CA GLN A 38 -4.87 2.64 -19.47
C GLN A 38 -3.91 2.15 -20.56
N LEU A 39 -2.82 2.89 -20.82
CA LEU A 39 -1.80 2.47 -21.78
C LEU A 39 -1.09 1.17 -21.38
N LEU A 40 -0.78 1.01 -20.09
CA LEU A 40 -0.25 -0.24 -19.55
C LEU A 40 -1.23 -1.38 -19.84
N GLN A 41 -2.49 -1.24 -19.43
CA GLN A 41 -3.53 -2.27 -19.59
C GLN A 41 -3.68 -2.71 -21.05
N LEU A 42 -3.83 -1.75 -21.97
CA LEU A 42 -3.99 -2.04 -23.40
C LEU A 42 -2.74 -2.72 -23.99
N SER A 43 -1.54 -2.27 -23.60
CA SER A 43 -0.30 -2.90 -24.05
C SER A 43 -0.21 -4.36 -23.62
N GLU A 44 -0.64 -4.68 -22.40
CA GLU A 44 -0.65 -6.07 -21.92
C GLU A 44 -1.74 -6.91 -22.57
N TYR A 45 -2.91 -6.32 -22.83
CA TYR A 45 -3.98 -7.00 -23.58
C TYR A 45 -3.46 -7.50 -24.92
N ILE A 46 -2.82 -6.63 -25.71
CA ILE A 46 -2.20 -7.02 -26.99
C ILE A 46 -1.13 -8.10 -26.78
N SER A 47 -0.30 -7.96 -25.75
CA SER A 47 0.75 -8.94 -25.43
C SER A 47 0.22 -10.35 -25.16
N VAL A 48 -0.97 -10.44 -24.57
CA VAL A 48 -1.59 -11.69 -24.10
C VAL A 48 -2.48 -12.32 -25.18
N ASP A 49 -3.25 -11.51 -25.89
CA ASP A 49 -4.38 -11.99 -26.70
C ASP A 49 -4.10 -11.98 -28.22
N TYR A 50 -3.01 -11.35 -28.67
CA TYR A 50 -2.68 -11.27 -30.10
C TYR A 50 -2.50 -12.64 -30.78
N SER A 51 -2.03 -13.66 -30.06
CA SER A 51 -1.86 -15.02 -30.61
C SER A 51 -3.19 -15.70 -30.96
N ALA A 52 -4.30 -15.29 -30.34
CA ALA A 52 -5.65 -15.75 -30.68
C ALA A 52 -6.17 -15.08 -31.97
N ALA A 53 -5.68 -13.88 -32.30
CA ALA A 53 -6.05 -13.14 -33.51
C ALA A 53 -5.23 -13.56 -34.73
N VAL A 54 -3.92 -13.77 -34.57
CA VAL A 54 -2.96 -14.01 -35.66
C VAL A 54 -2.05 -15.19 -35.34
N SER A 55 -1.92 -16.12 -36.30
CA SER A 55 -0.99 -17.24 -36.22
C SER A 55 -0.21 -17.40 -37.53
N LYS A 56 1.13 -17.49 -37.43
CA LYS A 56 2.04 -17.64 -38.59
C LYS A 56 1.81 -16.59 -39.68
N GLY A 57 1.61 -15.34 -39.25
CA GLY A 57 1.32 -14.19 -40.11
C GLY A 57 -0.06 -14.19 -40.78
N LYS A 58 -0.95 -15.13 -40.44
CA LYS A 58 -2.32 -15.20 -40.95
C LYS A 58 -3.32 -14.82 -39.86
N VAL A 59 -4.32 -14.03 -40.23
CA VAL A 59 -5.46 -13.72 -39.36
C VAL A 59 -6.30 -15.00 -39.22
N ILE A 60 -6.41 -15.50 -37.99
CA ILE A 60 -7.20 -16.69 -37.67
C ILE A 60 -8.56 -16.31 -37.06
N ASP A 61 -8.66 -15.14 -36.44
CA ASP A 61 -9.91 -14.52 -36.02
C ASP A 61 -9.94 -13.05 -36.45
N LYS A 62 -10.96 -12.68 -37.24
CA LYS A 62 -11.07 -11.34 -37.84
C LYS A 62 -11.54 -10.30 -36.82
N GLY A 63 -12.39 -10.68 -35.87
CA GLY A 63 -12.89 -9.78 -34.82
C GLY A 63 -11.78 -9.42 -33.86
N GLU A 64 -11.13 -10.44 -33.30
CA GLU A 64 -9.99 -10.27 -32.39
C GLU A 64 -8.86 -9.46 -33.05
N TYR A 65 -8.56 -9.71 -34.33
CA TYR A 65 -7.55 -8.94 -35.04
C TYR A 65 -7.93 -7.45 -35.22
N GLN A 66 -9.22 -7.17 -35.42
CA GLN A 66 -9.71 -5.79 -35.51
C GLN A 66 -9.54 -5.07 -34.17
N GLU A 67 -9.84 -5.73 -33.04
CA GLU A 67 -9.58 -5.18 -31.70
C GLU A 67 -8.09 -4.91 -31.47
N MET A 68 -7.19 -5.83 -31.87
CA MET A 68 -5.74 -5.60 -31.77
C MET A 68 -5.30 -4.35 -32.53
N LEU A 69 -5.87 -4.12 -33.73
CA LEU A 69 -5.60 -2.93 -34.54
C LEU A 69 -6.11 -1.64 -33.87
N GLU A 70 -7.31 -1.68 -33.29
CA GLU A 70 -7.92 -0.56 -32.59
C GLU A 70 -7.13 -0.18 -31.33
N PHE A 71 -6.82 -1.17 -30.49
CA PHE A 71 -6.03 -0.94 -29.27
C PHE A 71 -4.61 -0.48 -29.58
N SER A 72 -3.93 -1.09 -30.56
CA SER A 72 -2.57 -0.64 -30.93
C SER A 72 -2.57 0.78 -31.52
N THR A 73 -3.64 1.16 -32.23
CA THR A 73 -3.83 2.52 -32.73
C THR A 73 -4.07 3.51 -31.60
N LEU A 74 -4.97 3.20 -30.67
CA LEU A 74 -5.28 4.02 -29.51
C LEU A 74 -4.06 4.24 -28.62
N ILE A 75 -3.27 3.19 -28.38
CA ILE A 75 -2.00 3.28 -27.64
C ILE A 75 -1.06 4.28 -28.31
N ALA A 76 -0.87 4.16 -29.64
CA ALA A 76 0.01 5.05 -30.39
C ALA A 76 -0.48 6.50 -30.37
N GLU A 77 -1.78 6.74 -30.52
CA GLU A 77 -2.37 8.09 -30.47
C GLU A 77 -2.14 8.74 -29.10
N LYS A 78 -2.55 8.07 -28.01
CA LYS A 78 -2.36 8.55 -26.64
C LYS A 78 -0.88 8.73 -26.27
N ALA A 79 -0.01 7.82 -26.71
CA ALA A 79 1.43 7.95 -26.45
C ALA A 79 2.06 9.13 -27.21
N ASN A 80 1.53 9.51 -28.37
CA ASN A 80 1.97 10.68 -29.14
C ASN A 80 1.41 12.01 -28.60
N GLU A 81 0.35 11.98 -27.80
CA GLU A 81 -0.18 13.14 -27.05
C GLU A 81 0.65 13.49 -25.80
N MET A 82 1.53 12.58 -25.36
CA MET A 82 2.37 12.78 -24.19
C MET A 82 3.38 13.93 -24.37
N PRO A 83 3.85 14.57 -23.28
CA PRO A 83 4.82 15.68 -23.35
C PRO A 83 6.11 15.31 -24.09
N SER A 84 6.74 16.27 -24.76
CA SER A 84 7.90 16.02 -25.64
C SER A 84 9.25 15.74 -24.93
N SER A 85 9.26 15.20 -23.71
CA SER A 85 10.50 14.81 -23.02
C SER A 85 11.12 13.55 -23.66
N ASN A 86 12.41 13.31 -23.39
CA ASN A 86 13.12 12.14 -23.97
C ASN A 86 12.54 10.80 -23.49
N GLU A 87 12.04 10.74 -22.26
CA GLU A 87 11.37 9.56 -21.69
C GLU A 87 10.07 9.24 -22.45
N TYR A 88 9.19 10.23 -22.62
CA TYR A 88 7.92 10.06 -23.34
C TYR A 88 8.12 9.78 -24.83
N LYS A 89 9.13 10.37 -25.49
CA LYS A 89 9.47 10.05 -26.90
C LYS A 89 9.80 8.58 -27.10
N SER A 90 10.45 7.95 -26.12
CA SER A 90 10.75 6.51 -26.17
C SER A 90 9.47 5.67 -26.11
N VAL A 91 8.50 6.10 -25.31
CA VAL A 91 7.17 5.49 -25.22
C VAL A 91 6.42 5.62 -26.54
N SER A 92 6.34 6.83 -27.11
CA SER A 92 5.65 7.07 -28.40
C SER A 92 6.27 6.24 -29.53
N SER A 93 7.60 6.22 -29.63
CA SER A 93 8.33 5.41 -30.61
C SER A 93 8.03 3.91 -30.48
N LYS A 94 7.96 3.40 -29.25
CA LYS A 94 7.65 1.99 -29.01
C LYS A 94 6.18 1.66 -29.28
N ALA A 95 5.26 2.59 -29.00
CA ALA A 95 3.85 2.47 -29.32
C ALA A 95 3.61 2.44 -30.84
N ASP A 96 4.28 3.31 -31.61
CA ASP A 96 4.23 3.31 -33.07
C ASP A 96 4.79 1.99 -33.64
N GLN A 97 5.87 1.47 -33.04
CA GLN A 97 6.42 0.17 -33.41
C GLN A 97 5.40 -0.96 -33.16
N LEU A 98 4.68 -0.93 -32.03
CA LEU A 98 3.65 -1.92 -31.71
C LEU A 98 2.53 -1.90 -32.75
N LYS A 99 1.98 -0.71 -33.05
CA LYS A 99 0.97 -0.50 -34.09
C LYS A 99 1.43 -1.05 -35.45
N LEU A 100 2.68 -0.75 -35.83
CA LEU A 100 3.25 -1.24 -37.08
C LEU A 100 3.30 -2.78 -37.12
N TYR A 101 3.75 -3.41 -36.02
CA TYR A 101 3.91 -4.86 -35.95
C TYR A 101 2.57 -5.59 -36.03
N VAL A 102 1.55 -5.08 -35.33
CA VAL A 102 0.17 -5.58 -35.40
C VAL A 102 -0.41 -5.40 -36.82
N GLY A 103 -0.22 -4.23 -37.43
CA GLY A 103 -0.67 -3.97 -38.81
C GLY A 103 -0.03 -4.89 -39.85
N GLN A 104 1.25 -5.21 -39.67
CA GLN A 104 2.02 -6.12 -40.51
C GLN A 104 1.77 -7.61 -40.22
N LYS A 105 0.94 -7.95 -39.23
CA LYS A 105 0.67 -9.33 -38.82
C LYS A 105 1.96 -10.08 -38.48
N ARG A 106 2.89 -9.40 -37.78
CA ARG A 106 4.14 -10.02 -37.34
C ARG A 106 3.85 -11.22 -36.43
N GLU A 107 4.84 -12.10 -36.30
CA GLU A 107 4.75 -13.25 -35.39
C GLU A 107 4.43 -12.80 -33.96
N ALA A 108 3.62 -13.59 -33.25
CA ALA A 108 3.11 -13.22 -31.93
C ALA A 108 4.23 -12.90 -30.95
N SER A 109 5.33 -13.66 -30.95
CA SER A 109 6.49 -13.41 -30.09
C SER A 109 7.11 -12.01 -30.29
N ALA A 110 7.15 -11.50 -31.52
CA ALA A 110 7.67 -10.18 -31.81
C ALA A 110 6.72 -9.08 -31.30
N VAL A 111 5.41 -9.28 -31.42
CA VAL A 111 4.39 -8.35 -30.90
C VAL A 111 4.44 -8.32 -29.37
N THR A 112 4.46 -9.48 -28.72
CA THR A 112 4.62 -9.64 -27.27
C THR A 112 5.88 -8.93 -26.76
N GLN A 113 7.03 -9.09 -27.44
CA GLN A 113 8.27 -8.44 -27.03
C GLN A 113 8.19 -6.91 -27.10
N VAL A 114 7.60 -6.36 -28.17
CA VAL A 114 7.43 -4.91 -28.32
C VAL A 114 6.45 -4.37 -27.27
N ALA A 115 5.34 -5.08 -27.04
CA ALA A 115 4.35 -4.72 -26.03
C ALA A 115 4.92 -4.75 -24.60
N ALA A 116 5.70 -5.78 -24.26
CA ALA A 116 6.41 -5.86 -22.98
C ALA A 116 7.44 -4.72 -22.82
N SER A 117 8.20 -4.41 -23.87
CA SER A 117 9.14 -3.27 -23.86
C SER A 117 8.43 -1.93 -23.67
N LEU A 118 7.26 -1.75 -24.28
CA LEU A 118 6.43 -0.56 -24.08
C LEU A 118 5.97 -0.43 -22.63
N ARG A 119 5.51 -1.54 -22.02
CA ARG A 119 5.11 -1.56 -20.61
C ARG A 119 6.26 -1.19 -19.69
N ASP A 120 7.46 -1.73 -19.90
CA ASP A 120 8.65 -1.38 -19.10
C ASP A 120 8.98 0.12 -19.19
N LEU A 121 8.80 0.76 -20.36
CA LEU A 121 8.95 2.21 -20.48
C LEU A 121 7.86 2.98 -19.73
N LEU A 122 6.60 2.54 -19.82
CA LEU A 122 5.46 3.15 -19.14
C LEU A 122 5.56 3.05 -17.61
N LEU A 123 6.07 1.93 -17.08
CA LEU A 123 6.27 1.73 -15.64
C LEU A 123 7.36 2.65 -15.04
N ARG A 124 8.27 3.17 -15.87
CA ARG A 124 9.32 4.12 -15.45
C ARG A 124 8.85 5.57 -15.41
N LEU A 125 7.66 5.85 -15.95
CA LEU A 125 7.08 7.19 -15.90
C LEU A 125 6.57 7.52 -14.49
N PRO A 126 6.68 8.78 -14.05
CA PRO A 126 6.16 9.21 -12.75
C PRO A 126 4.62 9.11 -12.71
N GLY A 127 4.07 8.84 -11.53
CA GLY A 127 2.61 8.83 -11.29
C GLY A 127 1.95 7.45 -11.30
N GLN A 128 2.72 6.36 -11.28
CA GLN A 128 2.17 5.02 -11.03
C GLN A 128 1.59 4.94 -9.61
N GLU A 129 0.45 4.27 -9.44
CA GLU A 129 -0.08 4.02 -8.09
C GLU A 129 0.92 3.18 -7.29
N PRO A 130 1.06 3.44 -5.98
CA PRO A 130 1.94 2.66 -5.12
C PRO A 130 1.50 1.20 -5.08
N LEU A 131 2.49 0.31 -5.04
CA LEU A 131 2.32 -1.13 -4.95
C LEU A 131 1.66 -1.56 -3.63
N PRO A 132 1.09 -2.79 -3.56
CA PRO A 132 0.45 -3.24 -2.33
C PRO A 132 1.46 -3.38 -1.19
N ILE A 133 1.25 -2.63 -0.12
CA ILE A 133 1.97 -2.77 1.15
C ILE A 133 1.28 -3.74 2.12
N GLN A 134 0.07 -4.18 1.79
CA GLN A 134 -0.71 -5.12 2.58
C GLN A 134 -1.47 -6.06 1.65
N ILE A 135 -1.37 -7.36 1.92
CA ILE A 135 -2.08 -8.41 1.18
C ILE A 135 -2.71 -9.37 2.19
N ALA A 136 -3.97 -9.71 2.00
CA ALA A 136 -4.67 -10.68 2.83
C ALA A 136 -4.23 -12.13 2.54
N SER A 137 -4.53 -13.03 3.48
CA SER A 137 -4.14 -14.45 3.37
C SER A 137 -4.74 -15.15 2.15
N VAL A 138 -4.10 -16.23 1.74
CA VAL A 138 -4.53 -17.07 0.60
C VAL A 138 -5.93 -17.62 0.82
N GLU A 139 -6.28 -17.93 2.07
CA GLU A 139 -7.60 -18.43 2.46
C GLU A 139 -8.68 -17.37 2.23
N LYS A 140 -8.39 -16.11 2.59
CA LYS A 140 -9.31 -15.00 2.31
C LYS A 140 -9.44 -14.79 0.80
N ALA A 141 -8.34 -14.83 0.05
CA ALA A 141 -8.36 -14.70 -1.41
C ALA A 141 -9.19 -15.80 -2.09
N ARG A 142 -9.04 -17.06 -1.65
CA ARG A 142 -9.85 -18.20 -2.10
C ARG A 142 -11.33 -18.01 -1.81
N PHE A 143 -11.67 -17.54 -0.61
CA PHE A 143 -13.06 -17.25 -0.24
C PHE A 143 -13.66 -16.17 -1.14
N LEU A 144 -12.95 -15.06 -1.31
CA LEU A 144 -13.38 -13.96 -2.19
C LEU A 144 -13.54 -14.43 -3.64
N TYR A 145 -12.64 -15.27 -4.15
CA TYR A 145 -12.73 -15.83 -5.50
C TYR A 145 -13.96 -16.73 -5.66
N ALA A 146 -14.22 -17.59 -4.67
CA ALA A 146 -15.39 -18.46 -4.67
C ALA A 146 -16.69 -17.64 -4.70
N GLU A 147 -16.77 -16.57 -3.91
CA GLU A 147 -17.94 -15.71 -3.82
C GLU A 147 -18.16 -14.84 -5.07
N ASN A 148 -17.09 -14.28 -5.64
CA ASN A 148 -17.19 -13.20 -6.63
C ASN A 148 -16.84 -13.62 -8.07
N CYS A 149 -16.02 -14.66 -8.26
CA CYS A 149 -15.41 -14.95 -9.55
C CYS A 149 -15.82 -16.32 -10.11
N SER A 150 -16.05 -17.31 -9.25
CA SER A 150 -16.23 -18.71 -9.65
C SER A 150 -17.47 -18.98 -10.50
N GLY A 151 -18.51 -18.15 -10.39
CA GLY A 151 -19.73 -18.29 -11.20
C GLY A 151 -19.49 -18.16 -12.70
N CYS A 152 -18.51 -17.33 -13.10
CA CYS A 152 -18.09 -17.15 -14.49
C CYS A 152 -16.79 -17.92 -14.79
N HIS A 153 -15.77 -17.81 -13.93
CA HIS A 153 -14.44 -18.37 -14.20
C HIS A 153 -14.25 -19.82 -13.76
N GLY A 154 -15.27 -20.44 -13.13
CA GLY A 154 -15.19 -21.80 -12.60
C GLY A 154 -14.55 -21.87 -11.22
N ALA A 155 -14.78 -22.96 -10.48
CA ALA A 155 -14.24 -23.12 -9.13
C ALA A 155 -12.70 -23.22 -9.10
N THR A 156 -12.10 -23.66 -10.20
CA THR A 156 -10.66 -23.88 -10.37
C THR A 156 -10.02 -22.95 -11.41
N GLY A 157 -10.79 -21.99 -11.96
CA GLY A 157 -10.27 -21.00 -12.89
C GLY A 157 -10.24 -21.37 -14.36
N HIS A 158 -10.88 -22.47 -14.80
CA HIS A 158 -10.85 -22.91 -16.20
C HIS A 158 -11.74 -22.10 -17.15
N GLY A 159 -12.37 -21.01 -16.68
CA GLY A 159 -13.31 -20.25 -17.49
C GLY A 159 -14.63 -21.00 -17.76
N ASP A 160 -14.92 -22.04 -16.98
CA ASP A 160 -16.01 -23.01 -17.19
C ASP A 160 -17.14 -22.91 -16.17
N GLY A 161 -17.28 -21.74 -15.53
CA GLY A 161 -18.34 -21.47 -14.56
C GLY A 161 -19.74 -21.66 -15.15
N VAL A 162 -20.74 -21.82 -14.28
CA VAL A 162 -22.14 -22.05 -14.68
C VAL A 162 -22.69 -20.98 -15.64
N LEU A 163 -22.17 -19.75 -15.55
CA LEU A 163 -22.54 -18.64 -16.43
C LEU A 163 -21.72 -18.58 -17.72
N ALA A 164 -20.56 -19.24 -17.81
CA ALA A 164 -19.57 -19.05 -18.87
C ALA A 164 -20.12 -19.22 -20.28
N LYS A 165 -20.92 -20.27 -20.52
CA LYS A 165 -21.50 -20.58 -21.84
C LYS A 165 -22.48 -19.52 -22.36
N SER A 166 -22.99 -18.66 -21.48
CA SER A 166 -23.94 -17.59 -21.83
C SER A 166 -23.27 -16.24 -22.07
N LEU A 167 -21.95 -16.16 -21.88
CA LEU A 167 -21.18 -14.92 -21.99
C LEU A 167 -20.40 -14.89 -23.31
N SER A 168 -20.32 -13.71 -23.90
CA SER A 168 -19.49 -13.41 -25.06
C SER A 168 -18.77 -12.08 -24.79
N PRO A 169 -17.42 -12.06 -24.76
CA PRO A 169 -16.51 -13.22 -24.89
C PRO A 169 -16.65 -14.21 -23.72
N MET A 170 -16.19 -15.46 -23.92
CA MET A 170 -16.14 -16.45 -22.84
C MET A 170 -15.17 -15.99 -21.74
N PRO A 171 -15.44 -16.30 -20.46
CA PRO A 171 -14.53 -15.96 -19.38
C PRO A 171 -13.14 -16.56 -19.59
N THR A 172 -12.10 -15.80 -19.23
CA THR A 172 -10.71 -16.26 -19.31
C THR A 172 -10.49 -17.52 -18.50
N ASP A 173 -9.85 -18.50 -19.14
CA ASP A 173 -9.19 -19.64 -18.49
C ASP A 173 -7.88 -19.17 -17.87
N PHE A 174 -7.85 -19.06 -16.54
CA PHE A 174 -6.66 -18.68 -15.77
C PHE A 174 -5.66 -19.82 -15.61
N THR A 175 -5.98 -21.03 -16.06
CA THR A 175 -5.07 -22.19 -16.02
C THR A 175 -4.24 -22.33 -17.30
N ASP A 176 -4.58 -21.60 -18.37
CA ASP A 176 -3.77 -21.51 -19.58
C ASP A 176 -2.39 -20.90 -19.26
N VAL A 177 -1.38 -21.75 -19.23
CA VAL A 177 0.00 -21.39 -18.91
C VAL A 177 0.59 -20.39 -19.90
N GLU A 178 0.32 -20.53 -21.19
CA GLU A 178 0.91 -19.66 -22.21
C GLU A 178 0.30 -18.25 -22.15
N ARG A 179 -1.01 -18.17 -21.89
CA ARG A 179 -1.68 -16.89 -21.63
C ARG A 179 -1.20 -16.26 -20.33
N ALA A 180 -1.13 -17.03 -19.26
CA ALA A 180 -0.73 -16.54 -17.93
C ALA A 180 0.73 -16.08 -17.87
N LYS A 181 1.64 -16.67 -18.66
CA LYS A 181 3.04 -16.23 -18.77
C LYS A 181 3.20 -14.80 -19.29
N ASN A 182 2.20 -14.29 -20.01
CA ASN A 182 2.19 -12.94 -20.55
C ASN A 182 1.40 -11.95 -19.68
N ARG A 183 0.89 -12.37 -18.53
CA ARG A 183 0.07 -11.56 -17.61
C ARG A 183 0.77 -11.30 -16.27
N SER A 184 0.93 -10.02 -15.93
CA SER A 184 1.43 -9.52 -14.65
C SER A 184 0.35 -9.52 -13.56
N VAL A 185 0.77 -9.45 -12.29
CA VAL A 185 -0.17 -9.31 -11.17
C VAL A 185 -0.83 -7.93 -11.19
N LEU A 186 -0.06 -6.88 -11.53
CA LEU A 186 -0.58 -5.54 -11.74
C LEU A 186 -1.71 -5.54 -12.79
N GLY A 187 -1.52 -6.24 -13.90
CA GLY A 187 -2.55 -6.39 -14.93
C GLY A 187 -3.85 -7.02 -14.43
N LEU A 188 -3.74 -8.06 -13.59
CA LEU A 188 -4.90 -8.69 -12.97
C LEU A 188 -5.60 -7.75 -11.98
N TYR A 189 -4.83 -6.98 -11.20
CA TYR A 189 -5.36 -5.97 -10.30
C TYR A 189 -6.08 -4.85 -11.06
N ASP A 190 -5.55 -4.41 -12.20
CA ASP A 190 -6.16 -3.39 -13.05
C ASP A 190 -7.52 -3.86 -13.59
N VAL A 191 -7.60 -5.10 -14.08
CA VAL A 191 -8.86 -5.71 -14.53
C VAL A 191 -9.87 -5.83 -13.38
N LEU A 192 -9.43 -6.23 -12.18
CA LEU A 192 -10.30 -6.26 -11.00
C LEU A 192 -10.79 -4.86 -10.61
N SER A 193 -9.98 -3.83 -10.86
CA SER A 193 -10.28 -2.47 -10.46
C SER A 193 -11.24 -1.78 -11.42
N GLU A 194 -11.00 -1.90 -12.72
CA GLU A 194 -11.73 -1.16 -13.75
C GLU A 194 -12.73 -2.02 -14.52
N GLY A 195 -12.65 -3.35 -14.42
CA GLY A 195 -13.40 -4.26 -15.25
C GLY A 195 -12.85 -4.30 -16.69
N ILE A 196 -13.63 -4.90 -17.59
CA ILE A 196 -13.32 -4.89 -19.02
C ILE A 196 -14.55 -4.37 -19.77
N GLU A 197 -14.42 -3.17 -20.31
CA GLU A 197 -15.49 -2.52 -21.09
C GLU A 197 -15.92 -3.39 -22.27
N GLY A 198 -17.23 -3.44 -22.54
CA GLY A 198 -17.78 -4.29 -23.60
C GLY A 198 -17.93 -5.78 -23.23
N THR A 199 -17.54 -6.20 -22.03
CA THR A 199 -17.70 -7.59 -21.56
C THR A 199 -18.60 -7.69 -20.34
N ALA A 200 -18.86 -8.92 -19.89
CA ALA A 200 -19.56 -9.19 -18.64
C ALA A 200 -18.69 -9.09 -17.38
N MET A 201 -17.43 -8.64 -17.48
CA MET A 201 -16.50 -8.50 -16.35
C MET A 201 -16.61 -7.09 -15.73
N PRO A 202 -17.32 -6.93 -14.59
CA PRO A 202 -17.50 -5.62 -13.96
C PRO A 202 -16.26 -5.19 -13.16
N PRO A 203 -16.16 -3.90 -12.79
CA PRO A 203 -15.21 -3.45 -11.78
C PRO A 203 -15.61 -3.94 -10.37
N PHE A 204 -14.64 -4.43 -9.60
CA PHE A 204 -14.83 -4.89 -8.21
C PHE A 204 -14.44 -3.82 -7.17
N LYS A 205 -14.76 -2.54 -7.45
CA LYS A 205 -14.43 -1.39 -6.57
C LYS A 205 -15.10 -1.43 -5.20
N HIS A 206 -16.08 -2.32 -4.99
CA HIS A 206 -16.70 -2.57 -3.69
C HIS A 206 -15.80 -3.37 -2.74
N LEU A 207 -14.81 -4.09 -3.28
CA LEU A 207 -13.75 -4.70 -2.49
C LEU A 207 -12.66 -3.66 -2.20
N ASP A 208 -12.07 -3.74 -1.02
CA ASP A 208 -10.94 -2.88 -0.67
C ASP A 208 -9.72 -3.17 -1.56
N LYS A 209 -8.71 -2.28 -1.53
CA LYS A 209 -7.51 -2.45 -2.36
C LYS A 209 -6.75 -3.73 -2.00
N SER A 210 -6.65 -4.06 -0.71
CA SER A 210 -5.94 -5.25 -0.21
C SER A 210 -6.55 -6.53 -0.77
N ASP A 211 -7.88 -6.62 -0.77
CA ASP A 211 -8.65 -7.77 -1.26
C ASP A 211 -8.54 -7.94 -2.77
N ARG A 212 -8.56 -6.83 -3.53
CA ARG A 212 -8.30 -6.88 -4.98
C ARG A 212 -6.87 -7.34 -5.29
N TRP A 213 -5.88 -6.89 -4.54
CA TRP A 213 -4.51 -7.37 -4.69
C TRP A 213 -4.38 -8.86 -4.34
N SER A 214 -4.99 -9.31 -3.24
CA SER A 214 -5.05 -10.72 -2.87
C SER A 214 -5.68 -11.59 -3.96
N LEU A 215 -6.78 -11.13 -4.56
CA LEU A 215 -7.41 -11.80 -5.70
C LEU A 215 -6.49 -11.85 -6.92
N ALA A 216 -5.81 -10.76 -7.25
CA ALA A 216 -4.86 -10.71 -8.37
C ALA A 216 -3.72 -11.72 -8.19
N PHE A 217 -3.15 -11.81 -6.99
CA PHE A 217 -2.13 -12.81 -6.66
C PHE A 217 -2.66 -14.24 -6.73
N TYR A 218 -3.83 -14.49 -6.15
CA TYR A 218 -4.45 -15.81 -6.18
C TYR A 218 -4.76 -16.27 -7.61
N VAL A 219 -5.41 -15.44 -8.42
CA VAL A 219 -5.68 -15.71 -9.84
C VAL A 219 -4.39 -15.94 -10.62
N GLY A 220 -3.38 -15.10 -10.40
CA GLY A 220 -2.07 -15.20 -11.03
C GLY A 220 -1.27 -16.44 -10.65
N SER A 221 -1.73 -17.24 -9.69
CA SER A 221 -1.14 -18.51 -9.26
C SER A 221 -1.84 -19.76 -9.82
N LEU A 222 -3.06 -19.61 -10.35
CA LEU A 222 -3.89 -20.72 -10.82
C LEU A 222 -3.28 -21.63 -11.90
N PRO A 223 -2.40 -21.17 -12.82
CA PRO A 223 -1.74 -22.06 -13.79
C PRO A 223 -0.92 -23.19 -13.16
N ASN A 224 -0.56 -23.08 -11.88
CA ASN A 224 0.22 -24.10 -11.17
C ASN A 224 -0.31 -24.43 -9.75
N ALA A 225 -1.52 -24.00 -9.42
CA ALA A 225 -2.08 -24.13 -8.08
C ALA A 225 -2.44 -25.59 -7.70
N ALA A 226 -2.51 -26.49 -8.68
CA ALA A 226 -3.12 -27.81 -8.50
C ALA A 226 -2.37 -28.77 -7.57
N ASN A 227 -1.07 -28.58 -7.27
CA ASN A 227 -0.30 -29.58 -6.49
C ASN A 227 1.02 -29.10 -5.86
N SER A 228 1.19 -27.81 -5.53
CA SER A 228 2.53 -27.35 -5.16
C SER A 228 2.61 -26.43 -3.93
N SER A 229 3.58 -26.74 -3.08
CA SER A 229 4.01 -25.90 -1.95
C SER A 229 4.60 -24.59 -2.46
N PHE A 230 4.48 -23.54 -1.65
CA PHE A 230 5.18 -22.27 -1.90
C PHE A 230 6.67 -22.51 -2.21
N ASP A 231 7.19 -21.82 -3.22
CA ASP A 231 8.58 -21.91 -3.67
C ASP A 231 9.15 -20.49 -3.70
N PRO A 232 9.96 -20.09 -2.69
CA PRO A 232 10.59 -18.78 -2.69
C PRO A 232 11.57 -18.69 -3.86
N ILE A 233 11.38 -17.68 -4.70
CA ILE A 233 12.31 -17.38 -5.80
C ILE A 233 13.26 -16.27 -5.35
N GLU A 234 14.56 -16.54 -5.39
CA GLU A 234 15.60 -15.56 -5.05
C GLU A 234 15.92 -14.67 -6.28
N GLY A 235 16.50 -13.49 -6.02
CA GLY A 235 17.00 -12.61 -7.09
C GLY A 235 15.97 -11.72 -7.79
N ILE A 236 14.68 -11.85 -7.44
CA ILE A 236 13.59 -11.00 -7.97
C ILE A 236 13.08 -10.06 -6.88
N SER A 237 12.84 -8.79 -7.22
CA SER A 237 12.19 -7.85 -6.28
C SER A 237 10.68 -8.08 -6.23
N PHE A 238 10.05 -7.74 -5.10
CA PHE A 238 8.59 -7.77 -5.00
C PHE A 238 7.92 -6.86 -6.06
N ASN A 239 8.53 -5.71 -6.36
CA ASN A 239 8.06 -4.83 -7.43
C ASN A 239 8.07 -5.53 -8.79
N ASP A 240 9.14 -6.24 -9.13
CA ASP A 240 9.24 -6.96 -10.40
C ASP A 240 8.22 -8.11 -10.47
N LEU A 241 8.01 -8.84 -9.37
CA LEU A 241 6.98 -9.89 -9.30
C LEU A 241 5.57 -9.37 -9.60
N VAL A 242 5.27 -8.15 -9.12
CA VAL A 242 3.97 -7.52 -9.31
C VAL A 242 3.81 -6.93 -10.72
N THR A 243 4.80 -6.17 -11.15
CA THR A 243 4.69 -5.31 -12.34
C THR A 243 5.05 -6.03 -13.65
N GLN A 244 5.93 -7.03 -13.60
CA GLN A 244 6.37 -7.77 -14.77
C GLN A 244 5.55 -9.03 -15.02
N SER A 245 5.46 -9.44 -16.29
CA SER A 245 4.90 -10.74 -16.67
C SER A 245 5.92 -11.85 -16.41
N PRO A 246 5.49 -13.11 -16.21
CA PRO A 246 6.42 -14.22 -16.06
C PRO A 246 7.44 -14.35 -17.21
N ASN A 247 7.03 -14.16 -18.47
CA ASN A 247 7.95 -14.17 -19.60
C ASN A 247 9.01 -13.07 -19.54
N SER A 248 8.66 -11.88 -19.02
CA SER A 248 9.64 -10.80 -18.81
C SER A 248 10.67 -11.20 -17.75
N LEU A 249 10.21 -11.73 -16.61
CA LEU A 249 11.09 -12.18 -15.53
C LEU A 249 12.04 -13.31 -15.96
N LEU A 250 11.55 -14.24 -16.81
CA LEU A 250 12.34 -15.35 -17.33
C LEU A 250 13.44 -14.91 -18.31
N ASN A 251 13.23 -13.83 -19.07
CA ASN A 251 14.25 -13.32 -19.98
C ASN A 251 15.47 -12.77 -19.23
N ASP A 252 15.26 -12.22 -18.04
CA ASP A 252 16.31 -11.62 -17.23
C ASP A 252 16.93 -12.60 -16.21
N ASN A 253 16.33 -13.79 -16.01
CA ASN A 253 16.76 -14.77 -15.00
C ASN A 253 16.73 -16.20 -15.56
N ALA A 254 17.89 -16.69 -16.01
CA ALA A 254 18.01 -17.99 -16.68
C ALA A 254 17.65 -19.21 -15.79
N ASP A 255 17.82 -19.10 -14.46
CA ASP A 255 17.55 -20.19 -13.51
C ASP A 255 16.08 -20.25 -13.05
N LEU A 256 15.28 -19.26 -13.43
CA LEU A 256 13.90 -19.13 -13.00
C LEU A 256 12.97 -19.99 -13.87
N THR A 257 11.90 -20.51 -13.28
CA THR A 257 10.86 -21.24 -14.02
C THR A 257 9.50 -20.57 -13.87
N SER A 258 8.68 -20.59 -14.93
CA SER A 258 7.30 -20.09 -14.88
C SER A 258 6.50 -20.71 -13.74
N GLY A 259 6.70 -22.01 -13.49
CA GLY A 259 6.08 -22.71 -12.37
C GLY A 259 6.45 -22.12 -11.00
N ALA A 260 7.71 -21.76 -10.78
CA ALA A 260 8.16 -21.13 -9.54
C ALA A 260 7.57 -19.71 -9.38
N ILE A 261 7.48 -18.93 -10.45
CA ILE A 261 6.81 -17.61 -10.44
C ILE A 261 5.32 -17.74 -10.08
N PHE A 262 4.60 -18.71 -10.67
CA PHE A 262 3.20 -18.92 -10.32
C PHE A 262 3.00 -19.37 -8.87
N ARG A 263 3.89 -20.21 -8.35
CA ARG A 263 3.85 -20.65 -6.93
C ARG A 263 4.19 -19.54 -5.96
N SER A 264 5.14 -18.67 -6.29
CA SER A 264 5.51 -17.56 -5.42
C SER A 264 4.38 -16.55 -5.24
N ARG A 265 3.45 -16.49 -6.20
CA ARG A 265 2.20 -15.72 -6.13
C ARG A 265 1.12 -16.33 -5.22
N LEU A 266 1.22 -17.61 -4.83
CA LEU A 266 0.25 -18.23 -3.92
C LEU A 266 0.30 -17.57 -2.54
N ASN A 267 1.50 -17.27 -2.02
CA ASN A 267 1.67 -16.67 -0.71
C ASN A 267 2.47 -15.35 -0.83
N PRO A 268 1.83 -14.28 -1.34
CA PRO A 268 2.49 -13.00 -1.50
C PRO A 268 2.84 -12.33 -0.17
N ALA A 269 2.18 -12.73 0.93
CA ALA A 269 2.55 -12.28 2.26
C ALA A 269 4.00 -12.66 2.59
N HIS A 270 4.56 -13.78 2.11
CA HIS A 270 5.98 -14.10 2.33
C HIS A 270 6.95 -13.04 1.78
N TRP A 271 6.55 -12.32 0.73
CA TRP A 271 7.35 -11.24 0.14
C TRP A 271 7.25 -9.93 0.91
N LEU A 272 6.19 -9.78 1.71
CA LEU A 272 5.96 -8.64 2.59
C LEU A 272 6.40 -8.94 4.03
N GLU A 273 6.38 -10.22 4.41
CA GLU A 273 6.78 -10.82 5.69
C GLU A 273 8.23 -11.28 5.68
N SER A 274 8.94 -11.20 4.55
CA SER A 274 10.40 -11.35 4.56
C SER A 274 10.91 -10.30 5.52
N ASN A 275 11.28 -10.78 6.70
CA ASN A 275 11.77 -10.08 7.89
C ASN A 275 13.10 -9.35 7.61
N GLU A 276 13.39 -9.03 6.36
CA GLU A 276 14.46 -8.16 5.97
C GLU A 276 14.04 -6.75 6.36
N ASN A 277 14.56 -6.32 7.51
CA ASN A 277 14.59 -4.93 7.92
C ASN A 277 14.81 -4.06 6.66
N PRO A 278 13.92 -3.11 6.32
CA PRO A 278 14.05 -2.32 5.08
C PRO A 278 15.41 -1.59 4.95
N LEU A 279 16.11 -1.37 6.08
CA LEU A 279 17.49 -0.91 6.09
C LEU A 279 18.50 -1.94 5.57
N VAL A 280 18.29 -3.24 5.80
CA VAL A 280 19.06 -4.33 5.19
C VAL A 280 18.86 -4.34 3.66
N ILE A 281 17.62 -4.22 3.19
CA ILE A 281 17.31 -4.12 1.76
C ILE A 281 18.02 -2.92 1.14
N THR A 282 17.92 -1.75 1.79
CA THR A 282 18.62 -0.52 1.38
C THR A 282 20.13 -0.77 1.23
N ARG A 283 20.77 -1.40 2.22
CA ARG A 283 22.22 -1.72 2.19
C ARG A 283 22.58 -2.69 1.07
N ALA A 284 21.79 -3.74 0.89
CA ALA A 284 22.03 -4.74 -0.15
C ALA A 284 21.94 -4.13 -1.55
N LYS A 285 20.91 -3.31 -1.81
CA LYS A 285 20.71 -2.63 -3.09
C LYS A 285 21.76 -1.56 -3.37
N LEU A 286 22.24 -0.83 -2.36
CA LEU A 286 23.37 0.09 -2.50
C LEU A 286 24.67 -0.65 -2.87
N THR A 287 24.91 -1.80 -2.22
CA THR A 287 26.07 -2.66 -2.53
C THR A 287 25.98 -3.17 -3.97
N GLN A 288 24.81 -3.67 -4.37
CA GLN A 288 24.56 -4.16 -5.72
C GLN A 288 24.76 -3.07 -6.77
N ALA A 289 24.26 -1.85 -6.50
CA ALA A 289 24.43 -0.70 -7.39
C ALA A 289 25.91 -0.33 -7.57
N LEU A 290 26.69 -0.34 -6.49
CA LEU A 290 28.13 -0.05 -6.54
C LEU A 290 28.90 -1.12 -7.35
N THR A 291 28.60 -2.41 -7.14
CA THR A 291 29.19 -3.51 -7.91
C THR A 291 28.89 -3.38 -9.39
N GLN A 292 27.61 -3.17 -9.75
CA GLN A 292 27.19 -2.98 -11.14
C GLN A 292 27.85 -1.78 -11.79
N TYR A 293 28.02 -0.67 -11.06
CA TYR A 293 28.73 0.51 -11.55
C TYR A 293 30.20 0.20 -11.85
N ASN A 294 30.89 -0.50 -10.95
CA ASN A 294 32.29 -0.89 -11.13
C ASN A 294 32.49 -1.89 -12.29
N GLU A 295 31.47 -2.69 -12.59
CA GLU A 295 31.45 -3.64 -13.72
C GLU A 295 31.01 -2.97 -15.04
N GLY A 296 30.81 -1.65 -15.06
CA GLY A 296 30.39 -0.89 -16.25
C GLY A 296 28.91 -1.05 -16.62
N ARG A 297 28.10 -1.71 -15.79
CA ARG A 297 26.65 -1.91 -15.99
C ARG A 297 25.85 -0.74 -15.41
N PHE A 298 26.03 0.45 -15.96
CA PHE A 298 25.48 1.71 -15.42
C PHE A 298 23.94 1.75 -15.34
N SER A 299 23.24 1.17 -16.32
CA SER A 299 21.77 1.14 -16.34
C SER A 299 21.20 0.30 -15.18
N GLU A 300 21.80 -0.87 -14.93
CA GLU A 300 21.45 -1.74 -13.80
C GLU A 300 21.83 -1.09 -12.47
N ALA A 301 23.01 -0.47 -12.38
CA ALA A 301 23.45 0.25 -11.20
C ALA A 301 22.46 1.34 -10.80
N LYS A 302 21.94 2.09 -11.78
CA LYS A 302 20.92 3.13 -11.57
C LYS A 302 19.61 2.52 -11.05
N ARG A 303 19.18 1.38 -11.60
CA ARG A 303 17.97 0.67 -11.17
C ARG A 303 18.10 0.20 -9.71
N SER A 304 19.22 -0.42 -9.36
CA SER A 304 19.51 -0.87 -7.99
C SER A 304 19.57 0.30 -7.01
N ALA A 305 20.15 1.44 -7.39
CA ALA A 305 20.19 2.63 -6.54
C ALA A 305 18.81 3.25 -6.29
N VAL A 306 17.89 3.18 -7.26
CA VAL A 306 16.50 3.60 -7.08
C VAL A 306 15.75 2.61 -6.18
N SER A 307 15.93 1.31 -6.41
CA SER A 307 15.36 0.23 -5.59
C SER A 307 15.80 0.32 -4.13
N ALA A 308 17.06 0.72 -3.85
CA ALA A 308 17.51 0.95 -2.48
C ALA A 308 16.65 1.98 -1.71
N TYR A 309 16.15 3.00 -2.40
CA TYR A 309 15.30 4.02 -1.80
C TYR A 309 13.85 3.53 -1.68
N LEU A 310 13.23 3.08 -2.78
CA LEU A 310 11.80 2.73 -2.81
C LEU A 310 11.48 1.44 -2.05
N ASP A 311 12.27 0.38 -2.28
CA ASP A 311 12.02 -0.94 -1.71
C ASP A 311 12.54 -1.06 -0.27
N GLY A 312 13.33 -0.07 0.19
CA GLY A 312 14.00 -0.06 1.48
C GLY A 312 13.67 1.18 2.30
N PHE A 313 14.40 2.27 2.05
CA PHE A 313 14.40 3.44 2.92
C PHE A 313 13.04 4.16 3.03
N GLU A 314 12.26 4.24 1.95
CA GLU A 314 10.94 4.89 1.93
C GLU A 314 9.99 4.26 2.97
N LEU A 315 10.05 2.93 3.12
CA LEU A 315 9.18 2.16 4.02
C LEU A 315 9.39 2.49 5.50
N ILE A 316 10.55 3.05 5.86
CA ILE A 316 10.89 3.40 7.25
C ILE A 316 10.93 4.90 7.50
N GLU A 317 10.68 5.75 6.50
CA GLU A 317 10.76 7.21 6.63
C GLU A 317 9.87 7.74 7.75
N ASN A 318 8.60 7.33 7.79
CA ASN A 318 7.66 7.75 8.83
C ASN A 318 8.06 7.25 10.23
N GLY A 319 8.60 6.03 10.30
CA GLY A 319 9.09 5.45 11.55
C GLY A 319 10.32 6.20 12.05
N LEU A 320 11.23 6.56 11.14
CA LEU A 320 12.43 7.33 11.46
C LEU A 320 12.11 8.78 11.80
N ASP A 321 11.16 9.42 11.11
CA ASP A 321 10.71 10.79 11.38
C ASP A 321 10.13 10.95 12.79
N ALA A 322 9.51 9.88 13.33
CA ALA A 322 9.03 9.89 14.71
C ALA A 322 10.15 10.00 15.75
N HIS A 323 11.40 9.68 15.38
CA HIS A 323 12.56 9.70 16.26
C HIS A 323 13.61 10.77 15.88
N SER A 324 13.88 10.97 14.58
CA SER A 324 14.79 11.99 14.07
C SER A 324 14.49 12.34 12.60
N THR A 325 13.80 13.47 12.40
CA THR A 325 13.56 14.04 11.08
C THR A 325 14.85 14.50 10.39
N GLU A 326 15.84 14.95 11.16
CA GLU A 326 17.15 15.35 10.66
C GLU A 326 17.89 14.16 10.04
N LEU A 327 17.94 13.02 10.74
CA LEU A 327 18.60 11.81 10.24
C LEU A 327 17.90 11.26 8.99
N ARG A 328 16.56 11.28 8.94
CA ARG A 328 15.81 10.91 7.72
C ARG A 328 16.24 11.76 6.52
N LYS A 329 16.24 13.10 6.68
CA LYS A 329 16.64 14.06 5.63
C LYS A 329 18.09 13.85 5.18
N GLU A 330 19.00 13.53 6.10
CA GLU A 330 20.40 13.26 5.77
C GLU A 330 20.57 11.98 4.95
N ILE A 331 19.85 10.91 5.29
CA ILE A 331 19.85 9.67 4.52
C ILE A 331 19.24 9.89 3.15
N GLU A 332 18.08 10.53 3.06
CA GLU A 332 17.40 10.88 1.79
C GLU A 332 18.36 11.63 0.86
N LYS A 333 19.00 12.69 1.38
CA LYS A 333 19.99 13.46 0.63
C LYS A 333 21.17 12.60 0.16
N SER A 334 21.70 11.75 1.04
CA SER A 334 22.84 10.88 0.71
C SER A 334 22.50 9.86 -0.38
N LEU A 335 21.30 9.26 -0.34
CA LEU A 335 20.80 8.33 -1.36
C LEU A 335 20.55 9.03 -2.70
N MET A 336 20.02 10.25 -2.68
CA MET A 336 19.85 11.07 -3.88
C MET A 336 21.20 11.43 -4.52
N ASP A 337 22.19 11.82 -3.71
CA ASP A 337 23.55 12.11 -4.18
C ASP A 337 24.22 10.86 -4.75
N PHE A 338 24.06 9.69 -4.12
CA PHE A 338 24.55 8.42 -4.63
C PHE A 338 23.97 8.10 -6.01
N ARG A 339 22.66 8.26 -6.18
CA ARG A 339 21.96 8.06 -7.48
C ARG A 339 22.45 9.04 -8.54
N ARG A 340 22.70 10.29 -8.18
CA ARG A 340 23.22 11.32 -9.11
C ARG A 340 24.63 10.97 -9.60
N LEU A 341 25.49 10.48 -8.72
CA LEU A 341 26.87 10.10 -9.05
C LEU A 341 26.95 8.86 -9.94
N ILE A 342 26.02 7.91 -9.80
CA ILE A 342 25.91 6.75 -10.71
C ILE A 342 25.65 7.18 -12.16
N ALA A 343 24.98 8.32 -12.36
CA ALA A 343 24.68 8.83 -13.70
C ALA A 343 25.88 9.52 -14.38
N GLN A 344 27.02 9.67 -13.69
CA GLN A 344 28.19 10.38 -14.19
C GLN A 344 29.36 9.41 -14.43
N GLU A 345 29.74 9.20 -15.69
CA GLU A 345 30.94 8.41 -16.04
C GLU A 345 32.20 9.08 -15.44
N ASN A 346 33.00 8.32 -14.67
CA ASN A 346 34.21 8.74 -13.92
C ASN A 346 34.03 9.29 -12.49
N SER A 347 32.92 9.03 -11.82
CA SER A 347 32.70 9.46 -10.42
C SER A 347 33.06 8.41 -9.35
N SER A 348 33.90 7.42 -9.66
CA SER A 348 34.11 6.25 -8.78
C SER A 348 34.55 6.60 -7.36
N GLU A 349 35.42 7.59 -7.18
CA GLU A 349 35.91 7.99 -5.84
C GLU A 349 34.82 8.70 -5.02
N ALA A 350 34.10 9.64 -5.63
CA ALA A 350 32.97 10.33 -5.02
C ALA A 350 31.81 9.36 -4.72
N LEU A 351 31.59 8.37 -5.58
CA LEU A 351 30.56 7.35 -5.42
C LEU A 351 30.87 6.44 -4.23
N ASN A 352 32.11 5.94 -4.11
CA ASN A 352 32.54 5.14 -2.96
C ASN A 352 32.46 5.92 -1.64
N SER A 353 32.80 7.21 -1.66
CA SER A 353 32.65 8.09 -0.50
C SER A 353 31.17 8.23 -0.08
N THR A 354 30.29 8.46 -1.06
CA THR A 354 28.85 8.61 -0.81
C THR A 354 28.20 7.30 -0.38
N TYR A 355 28.64 6.16 -0.93
CA TYR A 355 28.25 4.82 -0.49
C TYR A 355 28.57 4.61 1.01
N THR A 356 29.82 4.87 1.39
CA THR A 356 30.29 4.69 2.78
C THR A 356 29.52 5.59 3.74
N LYS A 357 29.29 6.84 3.35
CA LYS A 357 28.45 7.78 4.11
C LYS A 357 27.02 7.27 4.28
N SER A 358 26.41 6.78 3.20
CA SER A 358 25.04 6.27 3.22
C SER A 358 24.91 5.07 4.16
N LEU A 359 25.87 4.12 4.11
CA LEU A 359 25.88 2.98 5.04
C LEU A 359 26.02 3.42 6.51
N ALA A 360 26.85 4.41 6.80
CA ALA A 360 27.03 4.93 8.15
C ALA A 360 25.76 5.61 8.70
N LEU A 361 25.01 6.34 7.85
CA LEU A 361 23.75 6.95 8.24
C LEU A 361 22.64 5.90 8.42
N ILE A 362 22.58 4.90 7.54
CA ILE A 362 21.64 3.77 7.64
C ILE A 362 21.90 2.99 8.95
N ALA A 363 23.16 2.75 9.32
CA ALA A 363 23.50 2.08 10.58
C ALA A 363 23.04 2.89 11.81
N GLN A 364 23.11 4.22 11.76
CA GLN A 364 22.57 5.08 12.82
C GLN A 364 21.05 4.98 12.93
N ALA A 365 20.34 4.95 11.80
CA ALA A 365 18.90 4.76 11.78
C ALA A 365 18.51 3.38 12.35
N GLU A 366 19.28 2.34 12.06
CA GLU A 366 19.05 0.99 12.57
C GLU A 366 19.15 0.95 14.10
N ILE A 367 20.19 1.57 14.69
CA ILE A 367 20.33 1.67 16.14
C ILE A 367 19.14 2.40 16.77
N LEU A 368 18.78 3.56 16.21
CA LEU A 368 17.70 4.41 16.72
C LEU A 368 16.35 3.68 16.71
N LEU A 369 16.02 3.00 15.61
CA LEU A 369 14.76 2.26 15.46
C LEU A 369 14.73 1.01 16.34
N THR A 370 15.87 0.39 16.63
CA THR A 370 15.92 -0.84 17.42
C THR A 370 15.88 -0.56 18.93
N GLU A 371 16.53 0.51 19.43
CA GLU A 371 16.52 0.85 20.86
C GLU A 371 15.12 1.24 21.39
N HIS A 372 14.29 1.90 20.58
CA HIS A 372 12.97 2.38 21.01
C HIS A 372 11.83 1.34 20.90
N THR A 373 11.99 0.27 20.11
CA THR A 373 10.99 -0.82 20.06
C THR A 373 10.91 -1.59 21.38
N LEU A 374 12.04 -1.79 22.07
CA LEU A 374 12.10 -2.35 23.42
C LEU A 374 11.40 -1.44 24.46
N SER A 375 11.47 -0.12 24.27
CA SER A 375 10.78 0.87 25.10
C SER A 375 9.26 0.83 24.91
N ASN A 376 8.78 0.76 23.66
CA ASN A 376 7.34 0.71 23.36
C ASN A 376 6.68 -0.59 23.82
N GLN A 377 7.36 -1.73 23.73
CA GLN A 377 6.88 -2.99 24.32
C GLN A 377 6.80 -2.90 25.84
N THR A 378 7.80 -2.26 26.47
CA THR A 378 7.79 -2.03 27.93
C THR A 378 6.63 -1.11 28.31
N LEU A 379 6.42 0.00 27.59
CA LEU A 379 5.31 0.93 27.80
C LEU A 379 3.96 0.24 27.65
N PHE A 380 3.78 -0.54 26.57
CA PHE A 380 2.57 -1.33 26.36
C PHE A 380 2.32 -2.31 27.51
N LEU A 381 3.34 -3.07 27.93
CA LEU A 381 3.22 -4.01 29.05
C LEU A 381 2.92 -3.29 30.36
N THR A 382 3.53 -2.13 30.61
CA THR A 382 3.23 -1.33 31.82
C THR A 382 1.81 -0.79 31.80
N SER A 383 1.35 -0.22 30.69
CA SER A 383 -0.02 0.29 30.54
C SER A 383 -1.05 -0.82 30.62
N LEU A 384 -0.77 -2.00 30.03
CA LEU A 384 -1.61 -3.18 30.11
C LEU A 384 -1.74 -3.68 31.56
N VAL A 385 -0.63 -3.76 32.31
CA VAL A 385 -0.65 -4.18 33.72
C VAL A 385 -1.43 -3.19 34.58
N ILE A 386 -1.31 -1.89 34.33
CA ILE A 386 -2.08 -0.85 35.04
C ILE A 386 -3.58 -1.01 34.75
N LEU A 387 -3.98 -1.06 33.47
CA LEU A 387 -5.39 -1.21 33.08
C LEU A 387 -6.01 -2.52 33.58
N LEU A 388 -5.25 -3.63 33.53
CA LEU A 388 -5.71 -4.93 34.00
C LEU A 388 -5.88 -4.95 35.53
N ARG A 389 -4.99 -4.27 36.27
CA ARG A 389 -5.12 -4.10 37.73
C ARG A 389 -6.35 -3.27 38.08
N GLU A 390 -6.55 -2.13 37.44
CA GLU A 390 -7.71 -1.26 37.70
C GLU A 390 -9.03 -1.95 37.34
N GLY A 391 -9.07 -2.68 36.22
CA GLY A 391 -10.23 -3.49 35.82
C GLY A 391 -10.55 -4.60 36.82
N LEU A 392 -9.52 -5.28 37.35
CA LEU A 392 -9.69 -6.33 38.36
C LEU A 392 -10.17 -5.76 39.71
N GLU A 393 -9.62 -4.62 40.16
CA GLU A 393 -10.02 -3.95 41.39
C GLU A 393 -11.50 -3.52 41.31
N ALA A 394 -11.93 -2.94 40.18
CA ALA A 394 -13.33 -2.58 39.95
C ALA A 394 -14.27 -3.81 39.99
N LEU A 395 -13.87 -4.92 39.36
CA LEU A 395 -14.63 -6.17 39.39
C LEU A 395 -14.77 -6.72 40.82
N LEU A 396 -13.68 -6.71 41.60
CA LEU A 396 -13.69 -7.17 42.98
C LEU A 396 -14.62 -6.33 43.86
N VAL A 397 -14.69 -5.01 43.65
CA VAL A 397 -15.64 -4.14 44.36
C VAL A 397 -17.09 -4.54 44.04
N VAL A 398 -17.42 -4.74 42.77
CA VAL A 398 -18.77 -5.15 42.35
C VAL A 398 -19.14 -6.52 42.94
N ILE A 399 -18.23 -7.49 42.88
CA ILE A 399 -18.42 -8.83 43.48
C ILE A 399 -18.62 -8.71 45.00
N THR A 400 -17.80 -7.90 45.67
CA THR A 400 -17.87 -7.71 47.13
C THR A 400 -19.19 -7.07 47.55
N LEU A 401 -19.64 -6.02 46.85
CA LEU A 401 -20.93 -5.39 47.10
C LEU A 401 -22.09 -6.36 46.86
N GLY A 402 -22.02 -7.15 45.78
CA GLY A 402 -22.99 -8.21 45.51
C GLY A 402 -23.05 -9.27 46.62
N ALA A 403 -21.88 -9.74 47.08
CA ALA A 403 -21.77 -10.72 48.16
C ALA A 403 -22.30 -10.21 49.50
N ILE A 404 -22.02 -8.94 49.85
CA ILE A 404 -22.54 -8.29 51.08
C ILE A 404 -24.07 -8.20 51.03
N LEU A 405 -24.65 -7.80 49.90
CA LEU A 405 -26.09 -7.67 49.73
C LEU A 405 -26.82 -9.02 49.78
N LEU A 406 -26.23 -10.05 49.16
CA LEU A 406 -26.73 -11.43 49.23
C LEU A 406 -26.71 -11.95 50.68
N ARG A 407 -25.62 -11.70 51.42
CA ARG A 407 -25.47 -12.14 52.82
C ARG A 407 -26.38 -11.40 53.79
N SER A 408 -26.71 -10.14 53.51
CA SER A 408 -27.60 -9.30 54.33
C SER A 408 -29.09 -9.45 53.99
N ARG A 409 -29.46 -10.41 53.13
CA ARG A 409 -30.83 -10.69 52.67
C ARG A 409 -31.53 -9.50 51.97
N ARG A 410 -30.79 -8.48 51.56
CA ARG A 410 -31.30 -7.32 50.79
C ARG A 410 -31.14 -7.53 49.29
N LYS A 411 -31.86 -8.55 48.79
CA LYS A 411 -31.88 -8.89 47.35
C LYS A 411 -32.52 -7.78 46.50
N ASP A 412 -33.37 -6.96 47.12
CA ASP A 412 -33.99 -5.77 46.54
C ASP A 412 -32.96 -4.71 46.13
N ALA A 413 -31.81 -4.64 46.82
CA ALA A 413 -30.75 -3.68 46.51
C ALA A 413 -29.79 -4.16 45.40
N LEU A 414 -29.75 -5.47 45.12
CA LEU A 414 -28.83 -6.06 44.14
C LEU A 414 -29.09 -5.53 42.72
N LYS A 415 -30.34 -5.20 42.40
CA LYS A 415 -30.73 -4.61 41.11
C LYS A 415 -30.04 -3.28 40.83
N TYR A 416 -29.73 -2.49 41.87
CA TYR A 416 -29.04 -1.22 41.72
C TYR A 416 -27.54 -1.41 41.47
N VAL A 417 -26.94 -2.47 42.03
CA VAL A 417 -25.54 -2.83 41.72
C VAL A 417 -25.43 -3.26 40.25
N HIS A 418 -26.35 -4.10 39.77
CA HIS A 418 -26.38 -4.49 38.35
C HIS A 418 -26.64 -3.31 37.41
N ALA A 419 -27.61 -2.46 37.75
CA ALA A 419 -27.87 -1.25 36.98
C ALA A 419 -26.63 -0.33 36.94
N GLY A 420 -25.89 -0.22 38.05
CA GLY A 420 -24.68 0.59 38.14
C GLY A 420 -23.57 0.15 37.18
N TRP A 421 -23.14 -1.11 37.23
CA TRP A 421 -22.04 -1.56 36.36
C TRP A 421 -22.44 -1.64 34.89
N ILE A 422 -23.70 -2.01 34.59
CA ILE A 422 -24.21 -2.02 33.21
C ILE A 422 -24.22 -0.60 32.62
N THR A 423 -24.70 0.39 33.39
CA THR A 423 -24.71 1.79 32.96
C THR A 423 -23.29 2.30 32.76
N ALA A 424 -22.33 1.92 33.60
CA ALA A 424 -20.92 2.29 33.46
C ALA A 424 -20.32 1.74 32.16
N LEU A 425 -20.61 0.48 31.79
CA LEU A 425 -20.14 -0.10 30.52
C LEU A 425 -20.75 0.60 29.31
N ILE A 426 -22.05 0.91 29.35
CA ILE A 426 -22.73 1.63 28.26
C ILE A 426 -22.15 3.04 28.10
N ALA A 427 -21.95 3.76 29.21
CA ALA A 427 -21.34 5.09 29.20
C ALA A 427 -19.90 5.05 28.68
N GLY A 428 -19.11 4.03 29.04
CA GLY A 428 -17.77 3.82 28.52
C GLY A 428 -17.78 3.57 27.00
N GLY A 429 -18.65 2.68 26.52
CA GLY A 429 -18.81 2.39 25.09
C GLY A 429 -19.26 3.61 24.28
N PHE A 430 -20.20 4.40 24.81
CA PHE A 430 -20.65 5.65 24.19
C PHE A 430 -19.53 6.68 24.12
N THR A 431 -18.74 6.82 25.20
CA THR A 431 -17.59 7.72 25.24
C THR A 431 -16.54 7.32 24.20
N TRP A 432 -16.23 6.03 24.09
CA TRP A 432 -15.31 5.51 23.06
C TRP A 432 -15.82 5.81 21.64
N TRP A 433 -17.10 5.55 21.36
CA TRP A 433 -17.71 5.82 20.06
C TRP A 433 -17.73 7.32 19.71
N ALA A 434 -18.09 8.18 20.68
CA ALA A 434 -18.13 9.63 20.51
C ALA A 434 -16.73 10.18 20.21
N THR A 435 -15.71 9.74 20.94
CA THR A 435 -14.31 10.14 20.70
C THR A 435 -13.83 9.74 19.32
N ARG A 436 -14.18 8.53 18.84
CA ARG A 436 -13.83 8.06 17.50
C ARG A 436 -14.54 8.83 16.38
N SER A 437 -15.76 9.26 16.61
CA SER A 437 -16.62 9.86 15.57
C SER A 437 -16.49 11.38 15.48
N LEU A 438 -16.17 12.06 16.59
CA LEU A 438 -16.14 13.53 16.67
C LEU A 438 -14.74 14.13 16.48
N ILE A 439 -13.66 13.35 16.62
CA ILE A 439 -12.31 13.90 16.65
C ILE A 439 -11.31 13.03 15.87
N ASN A 440 -10.80 13.57 14.76
CA ASN A 440 -9.67 12.99 14.02
C ASN A 440 -8.36 13.41 14.70
N PHE A 441 -7.93 12.66 15.71
CA PHE A 441 -6.67 12.90 16.40
C PHE A 441 -5.46 12.42 15.58
N SER A 442 -4.42 13.26 15.48
CA SER A 442 -3.07 12.81 15.13
C SER A 442 -2.47 12.01 16.29
N GLY A 443 -1.51 11.10 16.03
CA GLY A 443 -0.93 10.21 17.05
C GLY A 443 -0.49 10.92 18.34
N ALA A 444 0.14 12.09 18.23
CA ALA A 444 0.57 12.89 19.39
C ALA A 444 -0.59 13.46 20.22
N SER A 445 -1.72 13.79 19.59
CA SER A 445 -2.90 14.31 20.29
C SER A 445 -3.69 13.24 21.03
N ARG A 446 -3.52 11.97 20.65
CA ARG A 446 -4.14 10.82 21.30
C ARG A 446 -3.55 10.56 22.69
N GLU A 447 -2.23 10.63 22.82
CA GLU A 447 -1.50 10.46 24.09
C GLU A 447 -1.92 11.48 25.16
N VAL A 448 -2.10 12.75 24.75
CA VAL A 448 -2.52 13.83 25.67
C VAL A 448 -3.96 13.64 26.17
N VAL A 449 -4.85 13.15 25.31
CA VAL A 449 -6.24 12.90 25.66
C VAL A 449 -6.37 11.68 26.57
N GLU A 450 -5.59 10.63 26.33
CA GLU A 450 -5.53 9.44 27.20
C GLU A 450 -4.96 9.79 28.59
N GLY A 451 -3.89 10.59 28.65
CA GLY A 451 -3.35 11.10 29.91
C GLY A 451 -4.34 11.99 30.69
N GLY A 452 -5.07 12.85 29.98
CA GLY A 452 -6.13 13.68 30.59
C GLY A 452 -7.31 12.86 31.13
N ALA A 453 -7.71 11.81 30.42
CA ALA A 453 -8.78 10.90 30.85
C ALA A 453 -8.39 10.11 32.11
N ALA A 454 -7.14 9.62 32.18
CA ALA A 454 -6.63 8.91 33.36
C ALA A 454 -6.58 9.83 34.59
N LEU A 455 -6.13 11.08 34.44
CA LEU A 455 -6.09 12.06 35.54
C LEU A 455 -7.51 12.40 36.04
N PHE A 456 -8.47 12.52 35.13
CA PHE A 456 -9.87 12.74 35.48
C PHE A 456 -10.47 11.53 36.23
N ALA A 457 -10.21 10.30 35.77
CA ALA A 457 -10.65 9.08 36.44
C ALA A 457 -10.08 8.98 37.87
N ALA A 458 -8.80 9.31 38.07
CA ALA A 458 -8.17 9.34 39.38
C ALA A 458 -8.83 10.35 40.33
N LEU A 459 -9.19 11.54 39.84
CA LEU A 459 -9.92 12.55 40.62
C LEU A 459 -11.32 12.08 41.03
N VAL A 460 -12.04 11.41 40.12
CA VAL A 460 -13.37 10.84 40.40
C VAL A 460 -13.27 9.76 41.48
N LEU A 461 -12.30 8.83 41.37
CA LEU A 461 -12.08 7.79 42.37
C LEU A 461 -11.73 8.38 43.74
N PHE A 462 -10.89 9.42 43.77
CA PHE A 462 -10.55 10.14 44.98
C PHE A 462 -11.78 10.83 45.62
N TYR A 463 -12.61 11.50 44.81
CA TYR A 463 -13.84 12.14 45.26
C TYR A 463 -14.84 11.14 45.85
N VAL A 464 -15.06 10.01 45.16
CA VAL A 464 -15.94 8.93 45.64
C VAL A 464 -15.40 8.30 46.92
N GLY A 465 -14.08 8.11 47.01
CA GLY A 465 -13.42 7.62 48.21
C GLY A 465 -13.66 8.51 49.43
N ILE A 466 -13.49 9.82 49.30
CA ILE A 466 -13.73 10.78 50.38
C ILE A 466 -15.22 10.84 50.75
N GLY A 467 -16.12 10.94 49.77
CA GLY A 467 -17.57 11.04 50.01
C GLY A 467 -18.15 9.83 50.76
N CYS A 468 -17.61 8.63 50.53
CA CYS A 468 -17.96 7.44 51.31
C CYS A 468 -17.54 7.54 52.78
N THR A 469 -16.39 8.16 53.09
CA THR A 469 -15.91 8.32 54.46
C THR A 469 -16.64 9.41 55.26
N GLU A 470 -17.06 10.50 54.61
CA GLU A 470 -17.82 11.58 55.24
C GLU A 470 -19.25 11.16 55.62
N ASN A 471 -19.94 10.45 54.72
CA ASN A 471 -21.29 9.95 55.00
C ASN A 471 -21.31 8.87 56.09
N HIS A 472 -20.23 8.09 56.24
CA HIS A 472 -20.08 7.15 57.35
C HIS A 472 -19.97 7.86 58.72
N LYS A 473 -19.30 9.02 58.80
CA LYS A 473 -19.24 9.83 60.03
C LYS A 473 -20.60 10.47 60.37
N SER A 474 -21.35 10.93 59.37
CA SER A 474 -22.69 11.52 59.56
C SER A 474 -23.74 10.49 60.03
N ALA A 475 -23.66 9.25 59.55
CA ALA A 475 -24.55 8.17 59.98
C ALA A 475 -24.30 7.71 61.44
N ASN A 476 -23.04 7.68 61.88
CA ASN A 476 -22.71 7.34 63.27
C ASN A 476 -23.00 8.47 64.27
N GLY A 477 -22.89 9.75 63.85
CA GLY A 477 -23.22 10.91 64.70
C GLY A 477 -24.72 11.06 65.00
N LYS A 478 -25.61 10.52 64.16
CA LYS A 478 -27.07 10.54 64.42
C LYS A 478 -27.54 9.41 65.34
N ASN A 479 -26.75 8.35 65.54
CA ASN A 479 -27.11 7.22 66.40
C ASN A 479 -26.76 7.44 67.88
N THR A 480 -25.87 8.40 68.19
CA THR A 480 -25.54 8.79 69.57
C THR A 480 -26.49 9.85 70.15
N SER A 481 -27.26 10.56 69.32
CA SER A 481 -28.26 11.55 69.78
C SER A 481 -29.63 10.94 70.12
N ARG A 482 -29.87 9.65 69.88
CA ARG A 482 -31.12 8.94 70.23
C ARG A 482 -31.00 8.02 71.46
N ARG A 483 -29.84 8.04 72.12
CA ARG A 483 -29.62 7.44 73.44
C ARG A 483 -29.08 8.52 74.37
N ASN A 484 -29.97 9.40 74.82
CA ASN A 484 -29.93 10.09 76.10
C ASN A 484 -31.35 10.52 76.44
#